data_AF-A0A930Z6C4-F1
#
_entry.id   AF-A0A930Z6C4-F1
#
_cell.length_a   1.000
_cell.length_b   1.000
_cell.length_c   1.000
_cell.angle_alpha   90.00
_cell.angle_beta   90.00
_cell.angle_gamma   90.00
#
_symmetry.space_group_name_H-M   'P 1'
#
loop_
_entity.id
_entity.type
_entity.pdbx_description
1 polymer ?
#
loop_
_entity_poly.entity_id
_entity_poly.type
_entity_poly.pdbx_seq_one_letter_code
_entity_poly.pdbx_strand_id
1 'polypeptide(L)'
;MVGGTVTVRGLGRHSVQGDIGFMRVLEQMGAQVRFAPGGIEISGTGSLSGVDVAMNAMPDMVPTLAAIAPFATSPTRIRAISFIRHHESDRIRALAIELARIGARVKEFDDGLLIEPAAGLRPALIETYEDHRIAMAFAVAGLKLPGIKIKNPGCVAKTYPGFFADLARLS
;
A
#
# COMPACT_ATOMS: atom_id res chain seq x y z
N MET A 1 3.62 -8.82 -8.43
CA MET A 1 4.59 -7.88 -7.81
C MET A 1 5.79 -8.62 -7.22
N VAL A 2 5.59 -9.54 -6.28
CA VAL A 2 6.51 -10.66 -5.99
C VAL A 2 5.74 -11.94 -6.29
N GLY A 3 6.34 -12.95 -6.94
CA GLY A 3 5.65 -14.20 -7.32
C GLY A 3 5.37 -15.16 -6.14
N GLY A 4 5.29 -14.62 -4.92
CA GLY A 4 5.16 -15.39 -3.70
C GLY A 4 3.72 -15.50 -3.21
N THR A 5 3.51 -16.46 -2.30
CA THR A 5 2.27 -16.63 -1.53
C THR A 5 2.53 -16.22 -0.09
N VAL A 6 1.69 -15.35 0.46
CA VAL A 6 1.73 -14.96 1.87
C VAL A 6 0.44 -15.39 2.55
N THR A 7 0.56 -16.05 3.70
CA THR A 7 -0.59 -16.37 4.56
C THR A 7 -0.66 -15.37 5.70
N VAL A 8 -1.72 -14.57 5.74
CA VAL A 8 -2.03 -13.70 6.88
C VAL A 8 -2.85 -14.50 7.88
N ARG A 9 -2.19 -14.95 8.94
CA ARG A 9 -2.81 -15.70 10.04
C ARG A 9 -3.65 -14.76 10.91
N GLY A 10 -4.73 -15.29 11.50
CA GLY A 10 -5.63 -14.51 12.38
C GLY A 10 -6.66 -13.64 11.66
N LEU A 11 -6.59 -13.54 10.33
CA LEU A 11 -7.68 -13.01 9.50
C LEU A 11 -8.52 -14.17 8.96
N GLY A 12 -9.83 -14.14 9.22
CA GLY A 12 -10.80 -15.12 8.75
C GLY A 12 -12.00 -14.45 8.07
N ARG A 13 -12.97 -15.24 7.61
CA ARG A 13 -14.20 -14.73 6.98
C ARG A 13 -15.04 -13.82 7.90
N HIS A 14 -14.74 -13.81 9.20
CA HIS A 14 -15.42 -13.04 10.24
C HIS A 14 -14.58 -11.88 10.79
N SER A 15 -13.41 -11.59 10.19
CA SER A 15 -12.58 -10.44 10.58
C SER A 15 -13.23 -9.11 10.22
N VAL A 16 -12.76 -8.03 10.86
CA VAL A 16 -13.29 -6.68 10.70
C VAL A 16 -13.36 -6.30 9.21
N GLN A 17 -14.47 -5.67 8.84
CA GLN A 17 -14.92 -5.46 7.47
C GLN A 17 -13.89 -4.76 6.56
N GLY A 18 -13.01 -3.94 7.13
CA GLY A 18 -11.95 -3.22 6.40
C GLY A 18 -10.86 -4.12 5.82
N ASP A 19 -10.42 -5.13 6.57
CA ASP A 19 -9.30 -6.01 6.15
C ASP A 19 -9.74 -6.94 5.02
N ILE A 20 -10.97 -7.48 5.11
CA ILE A 20 -11.59 -8.26 4.02
C ILE A 20 -11.83 -7.37 2.80
N GLY A 21 -12.18 -6.10 3.03
CA GLY A 21 -12.35 -5.11 1.97
C GLY A 21 -11.10 -4.96 1.12
N PHE A 22 -9.93 -4.83 1.75
CA PHE A 22 -8.67 -4.67 1.02
C PHE A 22 -8.29 -5.93 0.22
N MET A 23 -8.60 -7.13 0.74
CA MET A 23 -8.39 -8.37 -0.01
C MET A 23 -9.19 -8.39 -1.32
N ARG A 24 -10.43 -7.91 -1.30
CA ARG A 24 -11.25 -7.79 -2.52
C ARG A 24 -10.66 -6.80 -3.52
N VAL A 25 -10.04 -5.72 -3.05
CA VAL A 25 -9.33 -4.78 -3.93
C VAL A 25 -8.15 -5.47 -4.60
N LEU A 26 -7.33 -6.20 -3.83
CA LEU A 26 -6.21 -6.97 -4.41
C LEU A 26 -6.67 -8.04 -5.40
N GLU A 27 -7.80 -8.70 -5.13
CA GLU A 27 -8.43 -9.66 -6.04
C GLU A 27 -8.90 -8.98 -7.34
N GLN A 28 -9.52 -7.79 -7.26
CA GLN A 28 -9.87 -6.98 -8.44
C GLN A 28 -8.65 -6.55 -9.26
N MET A 29 -7.53 -6.31 -8.59
CA MET A 29 -6.25 -6.04 -9.24
C MET A 29 -5.60 -7.30 -9.83
N GLY A 30 -6.14 -8.49 -9.60
CA GLY A 30 -5.69 -9.76 -10.17
C GLY A 30 -4.84 -10.64 -9.27
N ALA A 31 -4.72 -10.32 -7.97
CA ALA A 31 -4.15 -11.26 -6.99
C ALA A 31 -5.10 -12.44 -6.77
N GLN A 32 -4.56 -13.62 -6.46
CA GLN A 32 -5.38 -14.75 -6.00
C GLN A 32 -5.54 -14.68 -4.49
N VAL A 33 -6.78 -14.63 -4.01
CA VAL A 33 -7.11 -14.61 -2.58
C VAL A 33 -7.85 -15.89 -2.22
N ARG A 34 -7.33 -16.64 -1.25
CA ARG A 34 -7.94 -17.88 -0.76
C ARG A 34 -8.13 -17.84 0.74
N PHE A 35 -9.35 -18.09 1.20
CA PHE A 35 -9.65 -18.27 2.62
C PHE A 35 -9.33 -19.72 3.03
N ALA A 36 -8.33 -19.90 3.87
CA ALA A 36 -7.90 -21.20 4.41
C ALA A 36 -8.18 -21.29 5.92
N PRO A 37 -8.21 -22.51 6.52
CA PRO A 37 -8.46 -22.68 7.96
C PRO A 37 -7.47 -21.93 8.88
N GLY A 38 -6.25 -21.65 8.39
CA GLY A 38 -5.22 -20.93 9.14
C GLY A 38 -5.12 -19.43 8.86
N GLY A 39 -5.94 -18.87 7.96
CA GLY A 39 -5.87 -17.46 7.57
C GLY A 39 -6.30 -17.18 6.14
N ILE A 40 -5.97 -15.98 5.65
CA ILE A 40 -6.14 -15.60 4.24
C ILE A 40 -4.80 -15.77 3.53
N GLU A 41 -4.79 -16.54 2.46
CA GLU A 41 -3.64 -16.67 1.57
C GLU A 41 -3.80 -15.75 0.37
N ILE A 42 -2.73 -15.02 0.08
CA ILE A 42 -2.66 -14.08 -1.04
C ILE A 42 -1.48 -14.51 -1.91
N SER A 43 -1.75 -14.81 -3.18
CA SER A 43 -0.71 -15.18 -4.16
C SER A 43 -0.64 -14.13 -5.26
N GLY A 44 0.57 -13.68 -5.57
CA GLY A 44 0.82 -12.84 -6.73
C GLY A 44 0.76 -13.64 -8.03
N THR A 45 0.00 -13.17 -9.02
CA THR A 45 -0.15 -13.82 -10.35
C THR A 45 0.87 -13.34 -11.39
N GLY A 46 1.92 -12.64 -10.95
CA GLY A 46 2.93 -12.00 -11.80
C GLY A 46 2.73 -10.49 -11.89
N SER A 47 1.59 -10.04 -12.44
CA SER A 47 1.23 -8.63 -12.62
C SER A 47 -0.06 -8.27 -11.90
N LEU A 48 -0.18 -7.02 -11.48
CA LEU A 48 -1.45 -6.45 -11.00
C LEU A 48 -1.95 -5.42 -12.01
N SER A 49 -3.26 -5.38 -12.23
CA SER A 49 -3.92 -4.29 -12.95
C SER A 49 -4.27 -3.16 -11.98
N GLY A 50 -4.37 -1.94 -12.49
CA GLY A 50 -4.92 -0.82 -11.73
C GLY A 50 -6.41 -1.00 -11.46
N VAL A 51 -6.93 -0.22 -10.52
CA VAL A 51 -8.33 -0.29 -10.06
C VAL A 51 -8.89 1.12 -9.84
N ASP A 52 -10.19 1.32 -10.08
CA ASP A 52 -10.92 2.52 -9.67
C ASP A 52 -11.80 2.18 -8.46
N VAL A 53 -11.44 2.68 -7.28
CA VAL A 53 -12.05 2.26 -6.01
C VAL A 53 -12.28 3.42 -5.04
N ALA A 54 -13.43 3.40 -4.36
CA ALA A 54 -13.71 4.23 -3.21
C ALA A 54 -13.18 3.56 -1.93
N MET A 55 -12.31 4.24 -1.19
CA MET A 55 -11.61 3.66 -0.03
C MET A 55 -12.10 4.23 1.31
N ASN A 56 -13.25 4.90 1.33
CA ASN A 56 -13.83 5.52 2.55
C ASN A 56 -14.08 4.51 3.69
N ALA A 57 -14.33 3.23 3.36
CA ALA A 57 -14.53 2.17 4.35
C ALA A 57 -13.22 1.53 4.86
N MET A 58 -12.07 1.85 4.25
CA MET A 58 -10.76 1.28 4.57
C MET A 58 -9.63 2.33 4.44
N PRO A 59 -9.74 3.49 5.12
CA PRO A 59 -8.81 4.61 4.96
C PRO A 59 -7.36 4.26 5.32
N ASP A 60 -7.17 3.33 6.25
CA ASP A 60 -5.86 2.88 6.69
C ASP A 60 -5.11 2.03 5.66
N MET A 61 -5.81 1.49 4.66
CA MET A 61 -5.22 0.70 3.57
C MET A 61 -4.85 1.56 2.36
N VAL A 62 -5.24 2.84 2.35
CA VAL A 62 -4.94 3.79 1.27
C VAL A 62 -3.43 3.92 1.02
N PRO A 63 -2.57 4.11 2.05
CA PRO A 63 -1.12 4.21 1.82
C PRO A 63 -0.55 2.98 1.12
N THR A 64 -0.98 1.78 1.53
CA THR A 64 -0.53 0.52 0.93
C THR A 64 -0.96 0.41 -0.52
N LEU A 65 -2.22 0.69 -0.84
CA LEU A 65 -2.72 0.67 -2.23
C LEU A 65 -1.96 1.68 -3.11
N ALA A 66 -1.79 2.90 -2.60
CA ALA A 66 -1.11 3.96 -3.32
C ALA A 66 0.37 3.62 -3.58
N ALA A 67 1.06 3.00 -2.62
CA ALA A 67 2.47 2.62 -2.76
C ALA A 67 2.70 1.49 -3.77
N ILE A 68 1.73 0.60 -3.98
CA ILE A 68 1.83 -0.49 -4.98
C ILE A 68 1.32 -0.09 -6.38
N ALA A 69 0.48 0.96 -6.47
CA ALA A 69 -0.15 1.40 -7.72
C ALA A 69 0.83 1.71 -8.87
N PRO A 70 2.02 2.32 -8.66
CA PRO A 70 2.97 2.58 -9.75
C PRO A 70 3.47 1.33 -10.47
N PHE A 71 3.39 0.16 -9.83
CA PHE A 71 3.82 -1.12 -10.37
C PHE A 71 2.69 -1.91 -11.06
N ALA A 72 1.47 -1.38 -11.08
CA ALA A 72 0.36 -1.96 -11.80
C ALA A 72 0.51 -1.74 -13.32
N THR A 73 -0.21 -2.52 -14.13
CA THR A 73 -0.19 -2.44 -15.60
C THR A 73 -1.11 -1.36 -16.17
N SER A 74 -2.04 -0.84 -15.35
CA SER A 74 -2.98 0.22 -15.72
C SER A 74 -3.18 1.21 -14.55
N PRO A 75 -3.77 2.40 -14.80
CA PRO A 75 -3.93 3.43 -13.78
C PRO A 75 -4.79 2.98 -12.59
N THR A 76 -4.41 3.43 -11.40
CA THR A 76 -5.19 3.24 -10.17
C THR A 76 -5.78 4.57 -9.71
N ARG A 77 -7.11 4.60 -9.54
CA ARG A 77 -7.84 5.75 -9.02
C ARG A 77 -8.40 5.43 -7.64
N ILE A 78 -7.98 6.19 -6.65
CA ILE A 78 -8.44 6.10 -5.26
C ILE A 78 -9.35 7.30 -4.99
N ARG A 79 -10.58 7.06 -4.54
CA ARG A 79 -11.63 8.09 -4.35
C ARG A 79 -12.23 8.07 -2.96
N ALA A 80 -13.00 9.12 -2.64
CA ALA A 80 -13.80 9.25 -1.42
C ALA A 80 -12.96 9.20 -0.13
N ILE A 81 -11.77 9.79 -0.15
CA ILE A 81 -10.85 9.77 0.99
C ILE A 81 -10.50 11.17 1.51
N SER A 82 -11.29 12.21 1.20
CA SER A 82 -10.99 13.60 1.62
C SER A 82 -10.69 13.74 3.12
N PHE A 83 -11.35 12.96 3.97
CA PHE A 83 -11.14 12.98 5.42
C PHE A 83 -9.74 12.51 5.87
N ILE A 84 -9.02 11.72 5.05
CA ILE A 84 -7.67 11.26 5.41
C ILE A 84 -6.62 12.37 5.34
N ARG A 85 -7.00 13.56 4.83
CA ARG A 85 -6.18 14.77 4.93
C ARG A 85 -6.00 15.27 6.37
N HIS A 86 -6.85 14.82 7.29
CA HIS A 86 -6.86 15.23 8.70
C HIS A 86 -6.48 14.09 9.66
N HIS A 87 -5.83 13.05 9.16
CA HIS A 87 -5.31 11.94 9.98
C HIS A 87 -3.98 12.35 10.67
N GLU A 88 -3.09 11.41 10.98
CA GLU A 88 -1.75 11.72 11.51
C GLU A 88 -0.96 12.72 10.65
N SER A 89 -1.24 12.75 9.36
CA SER A 89 -0.74 13.73 8.39
C SER A 89 -1.81 14.00 7.34
N ASP A 90 -1.59 14.99 6.46
CA ASP A 90 -2.33 15.02 5.19
C ASP A 90 -1.84 13.86 4.32
N ARG A 91 -2.48 12.69 4.47
CA ARG A 91 -2.06 11.46 3.79
C ARG A 91 -2.18 11.56 2.29
N ILE A 92 -3.18 12.28 1.76
CA ILE A 92 -3.33 12.45 0.31
C ILE A 92 -2.11 13.21 -0.21
N ARG A 93 -1.78 14.33 0.44
CA ARG A 93 -0.66 15.16 0.05
C ARG A 93 0.68 14.45 0.23
N ALA A 94 0.89 13.78 1.36
CA ALA A 94 2.09 13.00 1.64
C ALA A 94 2.30 11.93 0.57
N LEU A 95 1.27 11.13 0.25
CA LEU A 95 1.36 10.12 -0.80
C LEU A 95 1.68 10.72 -2.15
N ALA A 96 1.02 11.83 -2.54
CA ALA A 96 1.31 12.49 -3.82
C ALA A 96 2.78 12.93 -3.93
N ILE A 97 3.33 13.54 -2.87
CA ILE A 97 4.73 13.98 -2.83
C ILE A 97 5.69 12.79 -2.90
N GLU A 98 5.50 11.78 -2.05
CA GLU A 98 6.45 10.67 -1.94
C GLU A 98 6.40 9.73 -3.16
N LEU A 99 5.22 9.56 -3.78
CA LEU A 99 5.10 8.85 -5.06
C LEU A 99 5.79 9.62 -6.20
N ALA A 100 5.59 10.94 -6.28
CA ALA A 100 6.31 11.76 -7.26
C ALA A 100 7.82 11.72 -7.04
N ARG A 101 8.28 11.63 -5.78
CA ARG A 101 9.70 11.53 -5.41
C ARG A 101 10.36 10.26 -5.95
N ILE A 102 9.64 9.15 -6.06
CA ILE A 102 10.13 7.92 -6.69
C ILE A 102 9.93 7.89 -8.21
N GLY A 103 9.44 8.99 -8.80
CA GLY A 103 9.23 9.13 -10.25
C GLY A 103 7.88 8.63 -10.76
N ALA A 104 6.92 8.35 -9.88
CA ALA A 104 5.55 8.02 -10.30
C ALA A 104 4.81 9.29 -10.78
N ARG A 105 3.94 9.13 -11.78
CA ARG A 105 3.03 10.20 -12.19
C ARG A 105 1.76 10.10 -11.36
N VAL A 106 1.51 11.11 -10.56
CA VAL A 106 0.36 11.18 -9.65
C VAL A 106 -0.38 12.49 -9.85
N LYS A 107 -1.71 12.39 -9.96
CA LYS A 107 -2.61 13.53 -9.89
C LYS A 107 -3.34 13.51 -8.54
N GLU A 108 -3.12 14.57 -7.77
CA GLU A 108 -3.81 14.81 -6.52
C GLU A 108 -5.20 15.42 -6.78
N PHE A 109 -6.20 14.96 -6.04
CA PHE A 109 -7.54 15.54 -5.95
C PHE A 109 -7.87 15.83 -4.48
N ASP A 110 -8.85 16.68 -4.23
CA ASP A 110 -9.28 16.99 -2.86
C ASP A 110 -9.72 15.74 -2.08
N ASP A 111 -10.31 14.76 -2.78
CA ASP A 111 -10.85 13.54 -2.21
C ASP A 111 -10.15 12.24 -2.67
N GLY A 112 -8.98 12.34 -3.30
CA GLY A 112 -8.39 11.18 -3.96
C GLY A 112 -7.06 11.36 -4.66
N LEU A 113 -6.63 10.29 -5.33
CA LEU A 113 -5.41 10.19 -6.12
C LEU A 113 -5.70 9.44 -7.43
N LEU A 114 -5.08 9.85 -8.52
CA LEU A 114 -4.91 9.03 -9.72
C LEU A 114 -3.41 8.78 -9.91
N ILE A 115 -3.03 7.51 -9.94
CA ILE A 115 -1.64 7.06 -10.01
C ILE A 115 -1.48 6.24 -11.29
N GLU A 116 -0.56 6.67 -12.14
CA GLU A 116 -0.28 6.02 -13.43
C GLU A 116 0.84 4.98 -13.27
N PRO A 117 0.83 3.90 -14.07
CA PRO A 117 1.96 2.98 -14.18
C PRO A 117 3.27 3.72 -14.51
N ALA A 118 4.37 3.29 -13.91
CA ALA A 118 5.67 3.93 -14.12
C ALA A 118 6.76 2.90 -14.43
N ALA A 119 7.35 3.01 -15.63
CA ALA A 119 8.46 2.16 -16.07
C ALA A 119 9.84 2.62 -15.55
N GLY A 120 9.96 3.86 -15.10
CA GLY A 120 11.23 4.52 -14.75
C GLY A 120 11.35 4.92 -13.29
N LEU A 121 10.74 4.16 -12.38
CA LEU A 121 10.80 4.45 -10.95
C LEU A 121 12.24 4.43 -10.43
N ARG A 122 12.54 5.32 -9.49
CA ARG A 122 13.87 5.44 -8.86
C ARG A 122 13.74 5.45 -7.34
N PRO A 123 14.61 4.74 -6.61
CA PRO A 123 14.58 4.77 -5.16
C PRO A 123 14.87 6.18 -4.62
N ALA A 124 14.24 6.52 -3.50
CA ALA A 124 14.43 7.80 -2.82
C ALA A 124 14.41 7.64 -1.29
N LEU A 125 14.82 8.69 -0.58
CA LEU A 125 14.54 8.84 0.85
C LEU A 125 13.11 9.35 1.02
N ILE A 126 12.27 8.56 1.67
CA ILE A 126 10.86 8.82 1.90
C ILE A 126 10.66 9.51 3.24
N GLU A 127 9.96 10.65 3.22
CA GLU A 127 9.50 11.31 4.45
C GLU A 127 8.28 10.57 5.01
N THR A 128 8.23 10.40 6.34
CA THR A 128 7.15 9.63 6.98
C THR A 128 6.06 10.51 7.57
N TYR A 129 6.34 11.79 7.81
CA TYR A 129 5.38 12.73 8.40
C TYR A 129 4.82 12.24 9.74
N GLU A 130 5.64 11.50 10.50
CA GLU A 130 5.25 10.79 11.74
C GLU A 130 4.12 9.76 11.55
N ASP A 131 3.80 9.41 10.31
CA ASP A 131 2.77 8.45 9.94
C ASP A 131 3.37 7.08 9.65
N HIS A 132 3.17 6.17 10.59
CA HIS A 132 3.58 4.78 10.48
C HIS A 132 3.04 4.07 9.24
N ARG A 133 1.85 4.45 8.73
CA ARG A 133 1.28 3.80 7.54
C ARG A 133 2.00 4.20 6.26
N ILE A 134 2.46 5.45 6.17
CA ILE A 134 3.34 5.91 5.09
C ILE A 134 4.67 5.15 5.15
N ALA A 135 5.27 5.06 6.34
CA ALA A 135 6.52 4.34 6.55
C ALA A 135 6.44 2.87 6.11
N MET A 136 5.42 2.13 6.58
CA MET A 136 5.23 0.72 6.23
C MET A 136 4.92 0.53 4.73
N ALA A 137 4.06 1.38 4.14
CA ALA A 137 3.67 1.26 2.75
C ALA A 137 4.87 1.41 1.78
N PHE A 138 5.71 2.43 2.00
CA PHE A 138 6.89 2.62 1.16
C PHE A 138 8.01 1.60 1.45
N ALA A 139 8.10 1.07 2.67
CA ALA A 139 9.00 -0.05 2.96
C ALA A 139 8.63 -1.30 2.15
N VAL A 140 7.33 -1.61 2.03
CA VAL A 140 6.83 -2.68 1.17
C VAL A 140 7.10 -2.39 -0.31
N ALA A 141 6.90 -1.16 -0.78
CA ALA A 141 7.28 -0.78 -2.14
C ALA A 141 8.78 -0.98 -2.42
N GLY A 142 9.63 -0.82 -1.38
CA GLY A 142 11.07 -1.08 -1.43
C GLY A 142 11.46 -2.52 -1.78
N LEU A 143 10.57 -3.49 -1.56
CA LEU A 143 10.78 -4.87 -2.01
C LEU A 143 10.79 -4.99 -3.55
N LYS A 144 10.07 -4.10 -4.25
CA LYS A 144 10.05 -4.06 -5.72
C LYS A 144 10.97 -2.98 -6.30
N LEU A 145 11.23 -1.92 -5.54
CA LEU A 145 12.16 -0.85 -5.88
C LEU A 145 13.30 -0.78 -4.86
N PRO A 146 14.31 -1.67 -4.96
CA PRO A 146 15.42 -1.71 -4.02
C PRO A 146 16.11 -0.34 -3.90
N GLY A 147 16.47 0.02 -2.67
CA GLY A 147 17.16 1.28 -2.35
C GLY A 147 16.27 2.39 -1.81
N ILE A 148 14.94 2.20 -1.76
CA ILE A 148 14.06 3.10 -0.98
C ILE A 148 14.56 3.12 0.47
N LYS A 149 14.72 4.33 1.02
CA LYS A 149 15.07 4.55 2.44
C LYS A 149 13.91 5.23 3.14
N ILE A 150 13.59 4.80 4.35
CA ILE A 150 12.52 5.39 5.16
C ILE A 150 13.14 6.35 6.18
N LYS A 151 12.73 7.61 6.18
CA LYS A 151 13.14 8.58 7.20
C LYS A 151 12.33 8.39 8.48
N ASN A 152 13.00 8.41 9.63
CA ASN A 152 12.37 8.13 10.93
C ASN A 152 11.60 6.79 10.94
N PRO A 153 12.25 5.64 10.66
CA PRO A 153 11.57 4.34 10.61
C PRO A 153 10.96 3.96 11.97
N GLY A 154 11.43 4.53 13.09
CA GLY A 154 10.90 4.25 14.43
C GLY A 154 9.41 4.59 14.63
N CYS A 155 8.81 5.43 13.77
CA CYS A 155 7.39 5.76 13.86
C CYS A 155 6.46 4.53 13.75
N VAL A 156 6.92 3.43 13.13
CA VAL A 156 6.14 2.18 13.03
C VAL A 156 5.84 1.54 14.39
N ALA A 157 6.64 1.84 15.42
CA ALA A 157 6.43 1.30 16.77
C ALA A 157 5.09 1.71 17.39
N LYS A 158 4.41 2.73 16.83
CA LYS A 158 3.05 3.10 17.22
C LYS A 158 2.06 1.95 17.08
N THR A 159 2.23 1.06 16.09
CA THR A 159 1.31 -0.06 15.86
C THR A 159 2.02 -1.39 15.62
N TYR A 160 3.25 -1.40 15.11
CA TYR A 160 3.99 -2.62 14.80
C TYR A 160 5.50 -2.45 15.05
N PRO A 161 5.95 -2.51 16.31
CA PRO A 161 7.38 -2.39 16.67
C PRO A 161 8.30 -3.39 15.95
N GLY A 162 7.81 -4.61 15.68
CA GLY A 162 8.56 -5.66 14.99
C GLY A 162 8.58 -5.54 13.45
N PHE A 163 7.94 -4.53 12.86
CA PHE A 163 7.67 -4.47 11.42
C PHE A 163 8.91 -4.68 10.55
N PHE A 164 9.99 -3.94 10.78
CA PHE A 164 11.20 -4.04 9.94
C PHE A 164 11.93 -5.38 10.14
N ALA A 165 11.86 -5.97 11.34
CA ALA A 165 12.45 -7.28 11.59
C ALA A 165 11.69 -8.38 10.85
N ASP A 166 10.36 -8.30 10.79
CA ASP A 166 9.52 -9.23 10.03
C ASP A 166 9.68 -9.01 8.51
N LEU A 167 9.72 -7.76 8.05
CA LEU A 167 9.92 -7.42 6.64
C LEU A 167 11.26 -7.96 6.11
N ALA A 168 12.34 -7.90 6.89
CA ALA A 168 13.65 -8.43 6.53
C ALA A 168 13.69 -9.96 6.39
N ARG A 169 12.66 -10.68 6.86
CA ARG A 169 12.52 -12.14 6.66
C ARG A 169 11.83 -12.49 5.34
N LEU A 170 11.27 -11.50 4.65
CA LEU A 170 10.55 -11.66 3.38
C LEU A 170 11.38 -11.28 2.15
N SER A 171 12.57 -10.69 2.36
CA SER A 171 13.52 -10.23 1.34
C SER A 171 14.57 -11.27 0.98
#